data_AF-A0A540LKY4-F1
#
_entry.id   AF-A0A540LKY4-F1
#
_cell.length_a   1.000
_cell.length_b   1.000
_cell.length_c   1.000
_cell.angle_alpha   90.00
_cell.angle_beta   90.00
_cell.angle_gamma   90.00
#
_symmetry.space_group_name_H-M   'P 1'
#
loop_
_entity.id
_entity.type
_entity.pdbx_description
1 polymer ?
#
loop_
_entity_poly.entity_id
_entity_poly.type
_entity_poly.pdbx_seq_one_letter_code
_entity_poly.pdbx_strand_id
1 'polypeptide(L)' 'MTCVNHETGVVEPKKFGLLANWQRDYTMEDILTQLKKEMAAPHNRKLVQPPEGTYF' A
#
# COMPACT_ATOMS: atom_id res chain seq x y z
N MET A 1 7.05 -0.20 -2.92
CA MET A 1 5.87 -1.09 -2.79
C MET A 1 5.06 -0.92 -4.05
N THR A 2 4.63 -2.00 -4.70
CA THR A 2 4.03 -1.93 -6.05
C THR A 2 2.78 -1.06 -6.16
N CYS A 3 2.02 -0.88 -5.07
CA CYS A 3 0.80 -0.08 -5.03
C CYS A 3 0.98 1.38 -4.54
N VAL A 4 2.21 1.84 -4.26
CA VAL A 4 2.50 3.20 -3.78
C VAL A 4 3.41 3.92 -4.77
N ASN A 5 3.06 5.14 -5.14
CA ASN A 5 3.92 5.99 -5.96
C ASN A 5 5.15 6.43 -5.15
N HIS A 6 6.35 6.16 -5.66
CA HIS A 6 7.61 6.42 -4.94
C HIS A 6 8.03 7.90 -4.92
N GLU A 7 7.38 8.77 -5.71
CA GLU A 7 7.66 10.21 -5.75
C GLU A 7 6.69 11.00 -4.87
N THR A 8 5.45 10.53 -4.71
CA THR A 8 4.39 11.29 -4.02
C THR A 8 3.85 10.61 -2.77
N GLY A 9 4.16 9.33 -2.54
CA GLY A 9 3.61 8.54 -1.44
C GLY A 9 2.13 8.15 -1.61
N VAL A 10 1.48 8.52 -2.71
CA VAL A 10 0.07 8.23 -2.95
C VAL A 10 -0.13 6.75 -3.27
N VAL A 11 -1.09 6.10 -2.61
CA VAL A 11 -1.55 4.75 -2.96
C VAL A 11 -2.29 4.81 -4.29
N GLU A 12 -1.85 4.03 -5.27
CA GLU A 12 -2.48 3.96 -6.59
C GLU A 12 -3.68 3.01 -6.56
N PRO A 13 -4.94 3.50 -6.70
CA PRO A 13 -6.13 2.67 -6.50
C PRO A 13 -6.19 1.45 -7.42
N LYS A 14 -5.72 1.60 -8.66
CA LYS A 14 -5.70 0.51 -9.66
C LYS A 14 -4.69 -0.60 -9.33
N LYS A 15 -3.65 -0.30 -8.57
CA LYS A 15 -2.60 -1.26 -8.17
C LYS A 15 -2.85 -1.86 -6.80
N PHE A 16 -3.82 -1.34 -6.05
CA PHE A 16 -4.21 -1.85 -4.74
C PHE A 16 -5.55 -2.57 -4.84
N GLY A 17 -5.52 -3.90 -4.84
CA GLY A 17 -6.68 -4.75 -5.21
C GLY A 17 -7.99 -4.44 -4.48
N LEU A 18 -7.91 -4.03 -3.21
CA LEU A 18 -9.06 -3.63 -2.39
C LEU A 18 -9.72 -2.35 -2.91
N LEU A 19 -8.93 -1.32 -3.26
CA LEU A 19 -9.46 -0.09 -3.85
C LEU A 19 -9.88 -0.28 -5.31
N ALA A 20 -9.17 -1.15 -6.07
CA ALA A 20 -9.52 -1.45 -7.45
C ALA A 20 -10.91 -2.12 -7.58
N ASN A 21 -11.33 -2.87 -6.55
CA ASN A 21 -12.62 -3.57 -6.49
C ASN A 21 -13.42 -3.13 -5.27
N TRP A 22 -13.48 -1.82 -5.03
CA TRP A 22 -14.12 -1.26 -3.83
C TRP A 22 -15.56 -1.74 -3.65
N GLN A 23 -15.87 -2.22 -2.45
CA GLN A 23 -17.22 -2.57 -2.03
C GLN A 23 -17.64 -1.68 -0.86
N ARG A 24 -18.95 -1.42 -0.74
CA ARG A 24 -19.51 -0.45 0.22
C ARG A 24 -19.27 -0.84 1.68
N ASP A 25 -19.15 -2.13 1.94
CA ASP A 25 -18.90 -2.73 3.25
C ASP A 25 -17.43 -2.68 3.67
N TYR A 26 -16.49 -2.38 2.74
CA TYR A 26 -15.11 -2.12 3.12
C TYR A 26 -14.97 -0.87 3.97
N THR A 27 -14.06 -0.97 4.93
CA THR A 27 -13.80 0.04 5.93
C THR A 27 -12.36 0.55 5.84
N MET A 28 -12.06 1.60 6.60
CA MET A 28 -10.69 2.06 6.78
C MET A 28 -9.79 0.99 7.41
N GLU A 29 -10.34 0.13 8.26
CA GLU A 29 -9.59 -0.98 8.87
C GLU A 29 -9.15 -2.00 7.81
N ASP A 30 -10.02 -2.31 6.85
CA ASP A 30 -9.69 -3.22 5.75
C ASP A 30 -8.56 -2.66 4.88
N ILE A 31 -8.60 -1.36 4.59
CA ILE A 31 -7.53 -0.66 3.86
C ILE A 31 -6.19 -0.81 4.59
N LEU A 32 -6.14 -0.48 5.88
CA LEU A 32 -4.90 -0.53 6.67
C LEU A 32 -4.39 -1.96 6.83
N THR A 33 -5.30 -2.92 7.06
CA THR A 33 -4.96 -4.34 7.18
C THR A 33 -4.41 -4.89 5.88
N GLN A 34 -5.01 -4.54 4.75
CA GLN A 34 -4.53 -4.98 3.44
C GLN A 34 -3.20 -4.31 3.08
N LEU A 35 -2.98 -3.04 3.42
CA LEU A 35 -1.69 -2.37 3.23
C LEU A 35 -0.57 -3.08 4.01
N LYS A 36 -0.85 -3.49 5.26
CA LYS A 36 0.09 -4.27 6.08
C LYS A 36 0.40 -5.64 5.45
N LYS A 37 -0.58 -6.30 4.83
CA LYS A 37 -0.37 -7.54 4.07
C LYS A 37 0.51 -7.31 2.84
N GLU A 38 0.30 -6.21 2.11
CA GLU A 38 1.15 -5.83 0.98
C GLU A 38 2.61 -5.61 1.42
N MET A 39 2.87 -4.97 2.57
CA MET A 39 4.22 -4.84 3.13
C MET A 39 4.91 -6.19 3.37
N ALA A 40 4.16 -7.19 3.82
CA ALA A 40 4.67 -8.53 4.10
C ALA A 40 4.80 -9.42 2.85
N ALA A 41 4.22 -9.02 1.71
CA ALA A 41 4.23 -9.82 0.48
C ALA A 41 5.66 -10.13 0.02
N PRO A 42 5.93 -11.32 -0.57
CA PRO A 42 7.29 -11.74 -0.91
C PRO A 42 8.07 -10.76 -1.79
N HIS A 43 7.36 -10.04 -2.66
CA HIS A 43 7.94 -9.06 -3.58
C HIS A 43 8.15 -7.66 -2.94
N ASN A 44 7.52 -7.37 -1.80
CA ASN A 44 7.66 -6.09 -1.09
C ASN A 44 8.55 -6.19 0.16
N ARG A 45 8.54 -7.33 0.87
CA ARG A 45 9.24 -7.51 2.16
C ARG A 45 10.76 -7.33 2.12
N LYS A 46 11.37 -7.36 0.93
CA LYS A 46 12.82 -7.18 0.71
C LYS A 46 13.17 -5.86 0.01
N LEU A 47 12.20 -4.98 -0.24
CA LEU A 47 12.47 -3.69 -0.86
C LEU A 47 13.24 -2.79 0.10
N VAL A 48 14.30 -2.17 -0.40
CA VAL A 48 15.02 -1.12 0.32
C VAL A 48 14.03 0.00 0.66
N GLN A 49 13.97 0.36 1.94
CA GLN A 49 13.17 1.49 2.40
C GLN A 49 14.01 2.76 2.39
N PRO A 50 13.40 3.94 2.19
CA PRO A 50 14.08 5.20 2.47
C PRO A 50 14.47 5.28 3.96
N PRO A 51 15.37 6.20 4.34
CA PRO A 51 15.71 6.43 5.75
C PRO A 51 14.45 6.67 6.59
N GLU A 52 14.43 6.12 7.81
CA GLU A 52 13.32 6.39 8.74
C GLU A 52 13.18 7.89 9.00
N GLY A 53 11.94 8.38 9.08
CA GLY A 53 11.65 9.81 9.22
C GLY A 53 11.69 10.60 7.91
N THR A 54 11.83 9.95 6.76
CA THR A 54 11.66 10.61 5.45
C THR A 54 10.17 10.84 5.16
N TYR A 55 9.84 12.02 4.62
CA TYR A 55 8.52 12.39 4.13
C TYR A 55 8.57 12.68 2.62
N PHE A 56 7.44 12.54 1.94
CA PHE A 56 7.27 12.94 0.54
C PHE A 56 6.95 14.43 0.44
#